data_AF-A0A352RPX4-F1
#
_entry.id   AF-A0A352RPX4-F1
#
_cell.length_a   1.000
_cell.length_b   1.000
_cell.length_c   1.000
_cell.angle_alpha   90.00
_cell.angle_beta   90.00
_cell.angle_gamma   90.00
#
_symmetry.space_group_name_H-M   'P 1'
#
loop_
_entity.id
_entity.type
_entity.pdbx_description
1 polymer ?
#
loop_
_entity_poly.entity_id
_entity_poly.type
_entity_poly.pdbx_seq_one_letter_code
_entity_poly.pdbx_strand_id
1 'polypeptide(L)' 'PGSMLPKVQAAMSFAESKPGRVALITLLEKAAEGIEGKTGTRVQM' A
#
# COMPACT_ATOMS: atom_id res chain seq x y z
N PRO A 1 0.11 15.15 14.13
CA PRO A 1 -0.42 14.14 13.17
C PRO A 1 0.64 13.77 12.12
N GLY A 2 1.03 12.50 12.04
CA GLY A 2 2.08 12.05 11.09
C GLY A 2 1.52 11.80 9.69
N SER A 3 2.35 11.97 8.65
CA SER A 3 1.98 11.75 7.24
C SER A 3 1.65 10.28 6.91
N MET A 4 2.25 9.33 7.65
CA MET A 4 2.13 7.90 7.34
C MET A 4 0.90 7.23 7.94
N LEU A 5 0.49 7.58 9.16
CA LEU A 5 -0.67 6.97 9.82
C LEU A 5 -1.95 6.96 8.95
N PRO A 6 -2.39 8.09 8.34
CA PRO A 6 -3.58 8.07 7.49
C PRO A 6 -3.40 7.24 6.21
N LYS A 7 -2.17 7.10 5.69
CA LYS A 7 -1.89 6.24 4.53
C LYS A 7 -2.03 4.77 4.88
N VAL A 8 -1.53 4.37 6.06
CA VAL A 8 -1.66 2.99 6.54
C VAL A 8 -3.12 2.64 6.81
N GLN A 9 -3.88 3.54 7.45
CA GLN A 9 -5.31 3.31 7.71
C GLN A 9 -6.09 3.12 6.39
N ALA A 10 -5.88 3.98 5.40
CA ALA A 10 -6.54 3.84 4.09
C ALA A 10 -6.14 2.54 3.37
N ALA A 11 -4.86 2.16 3.43
CA ALA A 11 -4.36 0.92 2.84
C ALA A 11 -4.97 -0.32 3.50
N MET A 12 -5.09 -0.32 4.84
CA MET A 12 -5.77 -1.39 5.59
C MET A 12 -7.24 -1.49 5.20
N SER A 13 -7.98 -0.38 5.21
CA SER A 13 -9.39 -0.38 4.82
C SER A 13 -9.61 -0.90 3.39
N PHE A 14 -8.69 -0.63 2.46
CA PHE A 14 -8.75 -1.19 1.11
C PHE A 14 -8.45 -2.70 1.09
N ALA A 15 -7.40 -3.15 1.77
CA ALA A 15 -7.02 -4.56 1.82
C ALA A 15 -8.11 -5.43 2.47
N GLU A 16 -8.76 -4.94 3.53
CA GLU A 16 -9.86 -5.62 4.22
C GLU A 16 -11.15 -5.70 3.40
N SER A 17 -11.34 -4.78 2.45
CA SER A 17 -12.64 -4.63 1.79
C SER A 17 -13.08 -5.84 0.97
N LYS A 18 -12.15 -6.66 0.45
CA LYS A 18 -12.41 -7.94 -0.24
C LYS A 18 -11.19 -8.87 -0.20
N PRO A 19 -11.37 -10.20 -0.19
CA PRO A 19 -10.26 -11.16 -0.29
C PRO A 19 -9.38 -10.92 -1.51
N GLY A 20 -8.06 -11.06 -1.32
CA GLY A 20 -7.07 -10.93 -2.39
C GLY A 20 -6.72 -9.49 -2.79
N ARG A 21 -7.26 -8.47 -2.11
CA ARG A 21 -6.85 -7.07 -2.34
C ARG A 21 -5.53 -6.76 -1.66
N VAL A 22 -4.69 -6.01 -2.37
CA VAL A 22 -3.39 -5.55 -1.88
C VAL A 22 -3.26 -4.06 -2.15
N ALA A 23 -2.96 -3.28 -1.12
CA ALA A 23 -2.58 -1.88 -1.27
C ALA A 23 -1.05 -1.76 -1.32
N LEU A 24 -0.54 -0.84 -2.14
CA LEU A 24 0.88 -0.52 -2.24
C LEU A 24 1.11 0.94 -1.84
N ILE A 25 2.00 1.15 -0.88
CA ILE A 25 2.52 2.46 -0.52
C ILE A 25 3.97 2.53 -1.04
N THR A 26 4.24 3.41 -2.01
CA THR A 26 5.57 3.58 -2.59
C THR A 26 5.80 5.03 -3.01
N LEU A 27 7.04 5.35 -3.36
CA LEU A 27 7.39 6.64 -3.99
C LEU A 27 6.90 6.64 -5.44
N LEU A 28 6.47 7.80 -5.94
CA LEU A 28 5.92 7.94 -7.30
C LEU A 28 6.94 7.52 -8.36
N GLU A 29 8.21 7.88 -8.15
CA GLU A 29 9.33 7.59 -9.05
C GLU A 29 9.64 6.08 -9.12
N LYS A 30 9.19 5.32 -8.11
CA LYS A 30 9.39 3.87 -8.00
C LYS A 30 8.09 3.08 -8.18
N ALA A 31 7.06 3.68 -8.77
CA ALA A 31 5.75 3.04 -8.93
C ALA A 31 5.84 1.71 -9.72
N ALA A 32 6.61 1.68 -10.81
CA ALA A 32 6.78 0.48 -11.63
C ALA A 32 7.41 -0.68 -10.84
N GLU A 33 8.56 -0.42 -10.18
CA GLU A 33 9.24 -1.39 -9.31
C GLU A 33 8.34 -1.83 -8.14
N GLY A 34 7.53 -0.92 -7.61
CA GLY A 34 6.60 -1.21 -6.53
C GLY A 34 5.48 -2.16 -6.95
N ILE A 35 4.92 -1.96 -8.15
CA ILE A 35 3.91 -2.85 -8.74
C ILE A 35 4.49 -4.25 -8.93
N GLU A 36 5.72 -4.33 -9.46
CA GLU A 36 6.48 -5.58 -9.62
C GLU A 36 6.89 -6.23 -8.29
N GLY A 37 6.72 -5.56 -7.15
CA GLY A 37 7.02 -6.09 -5.82
C GLY A 37 8.50 -6.01 -5.42
N LYS A 38 9.30 -5.22 -6.14
CA LYS A 38 10.73 -5.01 -5.86
C LYS A 38 10.97 -3.96 -4.77
N THR A 39 9.98 -3.11 -4.50
CA THR A 39 10.06 -2.03 -3.50
C THR A 39 8.68 -1.63 -2.97
N GLY A 40 8.67 -0.68 -2.03
CA GLY A 40 7.45 -0.20 -1.37
C GLY A 40 6.91 -1.13 -0.29
N THR A 41 5.84 -0.69 0.37
CA THR A 41 5.15 -1.43 1.43
C THR A 41 3.84 -1.98 0.89
N ARG A 42 3.67 -3.31 0.94
CA ARG A 42 2.43 -3.99 0.54
C ARG A 42 1.61 -4.30 1.78
N VAL A 43 0.33 -3.93 1.76
CA VAL A 43 -0.63 -4.20 2.83
C VAL A 43 -1.67 -5.18 2.28
N GLN A 44 -1.82 -6.33 2.95
CA GLN A 44 -2.70 -7.44 2.58
C GLN A 44 -3.26 -8.09 3.85
N MET A 45 -4.41 -8.79 3.75
CA MET A 45 -5.06 -9.53 4.83
C MET A 45 -5.03 -11.03 4.58
#